data_AF-A0A931ZI18-F1
#
_entry.id   AF-A0A931ZI18-F1
#
_cell.length_a   1.000
_cell.length_b   1.000
_cell.length_c   1.000
_cell.angle_alpha   90.00
_cell.angle_beta   90.00
_cell.angle_gamma   90.00
#
_symmetry.space_group_name_H-M   'P 1'
#
loop_
_entity.id
_entity.type
_entity.pdbx_description
1 polymer ?
#
loop_
_entity_poly.entity_id
_entity_poly.type
_entity_poly.pdbx_seq_one_letter_code
_entity_poly.pdbx_strand_id
1 'polypeptide(L)'
;MGHKVILPSLDTDDQLKEIVANKYVDTHEIKIKYNYIRKHYSHIVEGDCVLIANYDKNSTKNYVGGNSFLEMGYAYSLNKPSTY
;
A
#
# COMPACT_ATOMS: atom_id res chain seq x y z
N MET A 1 15.10 12.45 14.03
CA MET A 1 13.70 12.08 13.67
C MET A 1 13.77 10.93 12.69
N GLY A 2 13.45 9.71 13.13
CA GLY A 2 13.47 8.53 12.28
C GLY A 2 12.08 8.25 11.73
N HIS A 3 11.97 8.04 10.42
CA HIS A 3 10.75 7.54 9.79
C HIS A 3 11.05 6.14 9.24
N LYS A 4 10.12 5.20 9.41
CA LYS A 4 10.24 3.84 8.88
C LYS A 4 9.49 3.79 7.55
N VAL A 5 10.23 3.66 6.45
CA VAL A 5 9.64 3.43 5.13
C VAL A 5 9.34 1.93 5.01
N ILE A 6 8.07 1.57 4.88
CA ILE A 6 7.65 0.20 4.55
C ILE A 6 7.35 0.20 3.06
N LEU A 7 8.32 -0.25 2.26
CA LEU A 7 8.06 -0.57 0.87
C LEU A 7 7.30 -1.90 0.81
N PRO A 8 6.43 -2.12 -0.21
CA PRO A 8 5.92 -3.44 -0.52
C PRO A 8 7.09 -4.33 -0.97
N SER A 9 7.84 -4.86 0.00
CA SER A 9 8.76 -5.95 -0.21
C SER A 9 7.93 -7.22 -0.41
N LEU A 10 8.45 -8.13 -1.22
CA LEU A 10 8.03 -9.52 -1.14
C LEU A 10 8.26 -9.94 0.31
N ASP A 11 7.16 -10.15 1.05
CA ASP A 11 7.14 -10.26 2.51
C ASP A 11 8.00 -11.42 3.02
N THR A 12 8.34 -12.36 2.13
CA THR A 12 9.09 -13.58 2.45
C THR A 12 9.82 -14.12 1.23
N ASP A 13 10.93 -14.84 1.48
CA ASP A 13 11.63 -15.65 0.46
C ASP A 13 10.69 -16.66 -0.23
N ASP A 14 9.61 -17.05 0.44
CA ASP A 14 8.63 -17.98 -0.11
C ASP A 14 7.71 -17.33 -1.14
N GLN A 15 7.35 -16.05 -0.98
CA GLN A 15 6.67 -15.28 -2.03
C GLN A 15 7.53 -15.15 -3.29
N LEU A 16 8.82 -14.84 -3.11
CA LEU A 16 9.80 -14.79 -4.18
C LEU A 16 9.89 -16.11 -4.94
N LYS A 17 9.99 -17.24 -4.21
CA LYS A 17 10.02 -18.58 -4.81
C LYS A 17 8.74 -18.89 -5.59
N GLU A 18 7.56 -18.54 -5.08
CA GLU A 18 6.30 -18.80 -5.78
C GLU A 18 6.14 -17.95 -7.06
N ILE A 19 6.61 -16.69 -7.04
CA ILE A 19 6.61 -15.83 -8.23
C ILE A 19 7.60 -16.34 -9.28
N VAL A 20 8.83 -16.65 -8.86
CA VAL A 20 9.88 -17.19 -9.76
C VAL A 20 9.45 -18.55 -10.35
N ALA A 21 8.67 -19.33 -9.61
CA ALA A 21 8.08 -20.58 -10.10
C ALA A 21 6.89 -20.37 -11.07
N ASN A 22 6.55 -19.13 -11.45
CA ASN A 22 5.39 -18.78 -12.29
C ASN A 22 4.06 -19.36 -11.77
N LYS A 23 3.94 -19.51 -10.45
CA LYS A 23 2.77 -20.14 -9.83
C LYS A 23 1.52 -19.26 -9.91
N TYR A 24 1.70 -17.96 -10.15
CA TYR A 24 0.63 -16.99 -10.31
C TYR A 24 0.80 -16.25 -11.64
N VAL A 25 -0.29 -16.21 -12.42
CA VAL A 25 -0.34 -15.49 -13.70
C VAL A 25 -0.54 -13.99 -13.48
N ASP A 26 -1.11 -13.61 -12.32
CA ASP A 26 -1.37 -12.22 -11.93
C ASP A 26 -0.97 -11.97 -10.46
N THR A 27 -0.33 -10.83 -10.25
CA THR A 27 -0.01 -10.28 -8.92
C THR A 27 -1.24 -10.06 -8.02
N HIS A 28 -2.45 -10.00 -8.56
CA HIS A 28 -3.69 -9.87 -7.77
C HIS A 28 -3.94 -11.07 -6.84
N GLU A 29 -3.69 -12.30 -7.31
CA GLU A 29 -3.89 -13.51 -6.51
C GLU A 29 -2.97 -13.54 -5.28
N ILE A 30 -1.74 -13.06 -5.45
CA ILE A 30 -0.76 -12.89 -4.37
C ILE A 30 -1.26 -11.87 -3.34
N LYS A 31 -1.72 -10.70 -3.79
CA LYS A 31 -2.21 -9.64 -2.89
C LYS A 31 -3.41 -10.12 -2.05
N ILE A 32 -4.28 -10.94 -2.63
CA ILE A 32 -5.40 -11.57 -1.93
C ILE A 32 -4.89 -12.63 -0.94
N LYS A 33 -4.08 -13.59 -1.42
CA LYS A 33 -3.52 -14.68 -0.61
C LYS A 33 -2.83 -14.16 0.66
N TYR A 34 -2.05 -13.09 0.52
CA TYR A 34 -1.29 -12.50 1.62
C TYR A 34 -2.00 -11.30 2.29
N ASN A 35 -3.28 -11.08 1.98
CA ASN A 35 -4.15 -10.10 2.64
C ASN A 35 -3.58 -8.66 2.68
N TYR A 36 -3.04 -8.18 1.57
CA TYR A 36 -2.32 -6.89 1.53
C TYR A 36 -3.19 -5.72 1.96
N ILE A 37 -4.47 -5.70 1.61
CA ILE A 37 -5.41 -4.65 2.05
C ILE A 37 -5.46 -4.57 3.59
N ARG A 38 -5.51 -5.71 4.27
CA ARG A 38 -5.52 -5.74 5.74
C ARG A 38 -4.19 -5.26 6.32
N LYS A 39 -3.06 -5.62 5.71
CA LYS A 39 -1.74 -5.13 6.14
C LYS A 39 -1.63 -3.61 6.04
N HIS A 40 -2.01 -3.04 4.89
CA HIS A 40 -2.02 -1.58 4.70
C HIS A 40 -2.95 -0.88 5.71
N TYR A 41 -4.14 -1.44 5.95
CA TYR A 41 -5.05 -0.93 6.97
C TYR A 41 -4.43 -0.96 8.38
N SER A 42 -3.80 -2.06 8.78
CA SER A 42 -3.11 -2.15 10.08
C SER A 42 -2.03 -1.08 10.24
N HIS A 43 -1.22 -0.84 9.20
CA HIS A 43 -0.21 0.22 9.23
C HIS A 43 -0.82 1.61 9.39
N ILE A 44 -1.96 1.88 8.74
CA ILE A 44 -2.69 3.14 8.93
C ILE A 44 -3.18 3.25 10.37
N VAL A 45 -3.74 2.18 10.95
CA VAL A 45 -4.21 2.14 12.34
C VAL A 45 -3.06 2.36 13.34
N GLU A 46 -1.89 1.82 13.07
CA GLU A 46 -0.69 1.95 13.93
C GLU A 46 -0.02 3.33 13.82
N GLY A 47 -0.05 3.98 12.64
CA GLY A 47 0.63 5.25 12.41
C GLY A 47 -0.13 6.48 12.91
N ASP A 48 0.57 7.56 13.27
CA ASP A 48 -0.10 8.78 13.78
C ASP A 48 -0.82 9.58 12.68
N CYS A 49 -0.31 9.54 11.44
CA CYS A 49 -0.85 10.26 10.29
C CYS A 49 -0.57 9.50 8.98
N VAL A 50 -1.23 9.92 7.91
CA VAL A 50 -1.00 9.41 6.55
C VAL A 50 -0.53 10.55 5.64
N LEU A 51 0.59 10.34 4.95
CA LEU A 51 1.12 11.24 3.94
C LEU A 51 0.85 10.66 2.55
N ILE A 52 0.12 11.41 1.72
CA ILE A 52 -0.16 11.01 0.34
C ILE A 52 0.74 11.80 -0.60
N ALA A 53 1.73 11.13 -1.16
CA ALA A 53 2.63 11.72 -2.15
C ALA A 53 2.01 11.61 -3.56
N ASN A 54 1.12 12.55 -3.86
CA ASN A 54 0.35 12.67 -5.11
C ASN A 54 1.20 13.20 -6.28
N TYR A 55 2.34 12.58 -6.59
CA TYR A 55 3.15 13.00 -7.72
C TYR A 55 2.40 12.90 -9.06
N ASP A 56 2.77 13.76 -10.01
CA ASP A 56 2.31 13.66 -11.39
C ASP A 56 2.61 12.28 -11.95
N LYS A 57 1.63 11.68 -12.63
CA LYS A 57 1.79 10.38 -13.27
C LYS A 57 1.25 10.43 -14.69
N ASN A 58 2.12 10.10 -15.65
CA ASN A 58 1.85 10.25 -17.08
C ASN A 58 1.46 11.70 -17.40
N SER A 59 0.22 11.92 -17.87
CA SER A 59 -0.33 13.25 -18.19
C SER A 59 -1.32 13.76 -17.13
N THR A 60 -1.47 13.05 -16.01
CA THR A 60 -2.38 13.45 -14.93
C THR A 60 -1.58 14.12 -13.82
N LYS A 61 -1.83 15.41 -13.62
CA LYS A 61 -1.24 16.18 -12.52
C LYS A 61 -1.84 15.77 -11.18
N ASN A 62 -1.02 15.79 -10.14
CA ASN A 62 -1.41 15.46 -8.77
C ASN A 62 -2.15 14.11 -8.66
N TYR A 63 -1.63 13.07 -9.32
CA TYR A 63 -2.37 11.82 -9.50
C TYR A 63 -2.57 11.08 -8.18
N VAL A 64 -3.81 10.70 -7.91
CA VAL A 64 -4.18 9.79 -6.81
C VAL A 64 -4.69 8.49 -7.39
N GLY A 65 -3.96 7.40 -7.12
CA GLY A 65 -4.36 6.06 -7.53
C GLY A 65 -5.46 5.46 -6.65
N GLY A 66 -6.15 4.43 -7.15
CA GLY A 66 -7.25 3.79 -6.41
C GLY A 66 -6.86 3.25 -5.03
N ASN A 67 -5.65 2.68 -4.89
CA ASN A 67 -5.16 2.21 -3.60
C ASN A 67 -4.92 3.38 -2.63
N SER A 68 -4.23 4.43 -3.07
CA SER A 68 -3.99 5.63 -2.26
C SER A 68 -5.29 6.30 -1.85
N PHE A 69 -6.27 6.35 -2.75
CA PHE A 69 -7.61 6.86 -2.43
C PHE A 69 -8.31 6.03 -1.34
N LEU A 70 -8.20 4.70 -1.39
CA LEU A 70 -8.74 3.82 -0.35
C LEU A 70 -8.05 4.06 1.01
N GLU A 71 -6.72 4.19 1.02
CA GLU A 71 -5.94 4.48 2.22
C GLU A 71 -6.29 5.85 2.83
N MET A 72 -6.53 6.87 1.99
CA MET A 72 -7.07 8.16 2.44
C MET A 72 -8.44 8.01 3.10
N GLY A 73 -9.33 7.20 2.52
CA GLY A 73 -10.64 6.91 3.09
C GLY A 73 -10.55 6.25 4.46
N TYR A 74 -9.65 5.28 4.63
CA TYR A 74 -9.39 4.67 5.94
C TYR A 74 -8.86 5.67 6.96
N ALA A 75 -7.86 6.48 6.60
CA ALA A 75 -7.32 7.50 7.48
C ALA A 75 -8.42 8.48 7.94
N TYR A 76 -9.25 8.94 7.01
CA TYR A 76 -10.39 9.82 7.31
C TYR A 76 -11.38 9.18 8.29
N SER A 77 -11.79 7.92 8.05
CA SER A 77 -12.72 7.21 8.93
C SER A 77 -12.17 6.98 10.35
N LEU A 78 -10.85 6.93 10.50
CA LEU A 78 -10.15 6.79 11.78
C LEU A 78 -9.86 8.13 12.46
N ASN A 79 -10.33 9.25 11.90
CA ASN A 79 -9.99 10.61 12.33
C ASN A 79 -8.48 10.88 12.38
N LYS A 80 -7.71 10.23 11.51
CA LYS A 80 -6.27 10.45 11.43
C LYS A 80 -5.98 11.68 10.59
N PRO A 81 -5.03 12.54 11.01
CA PRO A 81 -4.54 13.61 10.15
C PRO A 81 -4.00 13.03 8.84
N SER A 82 -4.48 13.58 7.73
CA SER A 82 -4.00 13.25 6.39
C SER A 82 -3.57 14.53 5.68
N THR A 83 -2.37 14.53 5.10
CA THR A 83 -1.88 15.62 4.25
C THR A 83 -1.55 15.09 2.85
N TYR A 84 -1.78 15.93 1.85
CA TYR A 84 -1.64 15.64 0.42
C TYR A 84 -1.00 16.81 -0.31
#